data_AF-A0A7W9S484-F1
#
_entry.id   AF-A0A7W9S484-F1
#
_cell.length_a   1.000
_cell.length_b   1.000
_cell.length_c   1.000
_cell.angle_alpha   90.00
_cell.angle_beta   90.00
_cell.angle_gamma   90.00
#
_symmetry.space_group_name_H-M   'P 1'
#
loop_
_entity.id
_entity.type
_entity.pdbx_description
1 polymer ?
#
loop_
_entity_poly.entity_id
_entity_poly.type
_entity_poly.pdbx_seq_one_letter_code
_entity_poly.pdbx_strand_id
1 'polypeptide(L)'
;MKHILAVIPLIALTACSECGGGEGMAEIMAEKFVKKQLNDPSSAEFDPPSTLDMGECKYQIVGHFRARNGFGGMIKSRYAIEIKYNNETRMWHKNTILIK
;
A
#
# COMPACT_ATOMS: atom_id res chain seq x y z
N MET A 1 23.29 -45.22 33.21
CA MET A 1 23.09 -43.76 33.17
C MET A 1 22.40 -43.44 31.85
N LYS A 2 21.11 -43.10 31.87
CA LYS A 2 20.25 -42.97 30.69
C LYS A 2 20.05 -41.47 30.42
N HIS A 3 20.77 -40.93 29.43
CA HIS A 3 20.65 -39.53 29.04
C HIS A 3 19.31 -39.32 28.31
N ILE A 4 18.40 -38.57 28.92
CA ILE A 4 17.15 -38.13 28.29
C ILE A 4 17.48 -36.82 27.57
N LEU A 5 17.57 -36.88 26.23
CA LEU A 5 17.66 -35.70 25.37
C LEU A 5 16.30 -34.99 25.39
N ALA A 6 16.26 -33.78 25.97
CA ALA A 6 15.09 -32.92 25.96
C ALA A 6 14.85 -32.42 24.53
N VAL A 7 13.78 -32.89 23.90
CA VAL A 7 13.30 -32.40 22.61
C VAL A 7 12.51 -31.12 22.90
N ILE A 8 13.13 -29.96 22.73
CA ILE A 8 12.43 -28.67 22.80
C ILE A 8 11.66 -28.52 21.49
N PRO A 9 10.32 -28.47 21.52
CA PRO A 9 9.56 -28.21 20.31
C PRO A 9 9.83 -26.77 19.92
N LEU A 10 10.56 -26.59 18.80
CA LEU A 10 10.74 -25.30 18.16
C LEU A 10 9.39 -24.91 17.56
N ILE A 11 8.53 -24.30 18.39
CA ILE A 11 7.31 -23.64 17.92
C ILE A 11 7.78 -22.48 17.04
N ALA A 12 7.77 -22.68 15.74
CA ALA A 12 7.92 -21.60 14.79
C ALA A 12 6.71 -20.67 15.01
N LEU A 13 6.93 -19.55 15.71
CA LEU A 13 5.99 -18.44 15.68
C LEU A 13 5.98 -17.96 14.22
N THR A 14 5.00 -18.44 13.46
CA THR A 14 4.59 -17.76 12.24
C THR A 14 4.09 -16.40 12.72
N ALA A 15 4.98 -15.41 12.72
CA ALA A 15 4.62 -14.02 12.92
C ALA A 15 3.76 -13.62 11.72
N CYS A 16 2.46 -13.88 11.82
CA CYS A 16 1.49 -13.29 10.92
C CYS A 16 1.55 -11.79 11.23
N SER A 17 2.26 -11.03 10.41
CA SER A 17 2.32 -9.58 10.57
C SER A 17 0.90 -9.04 10.40
N GLU A 18 0.31 -8.51 11.46
CA GLU A 18 -1.01 -7.85 11.42
C GLU A 18 -0.90 -6.56 10.60
N CYS A 19 -1.00 -6.68 9.29
CA CYS A 19 -1.08 -5.52 8.41
C CYS A 19 -2.45 -4.83 8.58
N GLY A 20 -2.50 -3.51 8.45
CA GLY A 20 -3.72 -2.70 8.58
C GLY A 20 -4.73 -2.86 7.44
N GLY A 21 -4.80 -4.06 6.83
CA GLY A 21 -5.60 -4.43 5.69
C GLY A 21 -4.81 -5.20 4.62
N GLY A 22 -5.53 -5.85 3.71
CA GLY A 22 -4.98 -6.47 2.50
C GLY A 22 -4.93 -5.52 1.31
N GLU A 23 -4.79 -6.08 0.11
CA GLU A 23 -4.72 -5.39 -1.19
C GLU A 23 -5.75 -4.28 -1.37
N GLY A 24 -7.04 -4.55 -1.14
CA GLY A 24 -8.09 -3.52 -1.33
C GLY A 24 -7.93 -2.31 -0.41
N MET A 25 -7.42 -2.49 0.82
CA MET A 25 -7.12 -1.35 1.69
C MET A 25 -5.87 -0.59 1.22
N ALA A 26 -4.87 -1.32 0.72
CA ALA A 26 -3.68 -0.73 0.13
C ALA A 26 -4.04 0.16 -1.08
N GLU A 27 -4.96 -0.29 -1.95
CA GLU A 27 -5.47 0.49 -3.09
C GLU A 27 -6.17 1.78 -2.64
N ILE A 28 -7.10 1.70 -1.68
CA ILE A 28 -7.79 2.88 -1.14
C ILE A 28 -6.79 3.89 -0.56
N MET A 29 -5.77 3.40 0.14
CA MET A 29 -4.74 4.27 0.71
C MET A 29 -3.83 4.86 -0.37
N ALA A 30 -3.52 4.11 -1.42
CA ALA A 30 -2.80 4.61 -2.58
C ALA A 30 -3.54 5.77 -3.24
N GLU A 31 -4.84 5.63 -3.52
CA GLU A 31 -5.66 6.72 -4.07
C GLU A 31 -5.65 7.95 -3.17
N LYS A 32 -5.76 7.78 -1.84
CA LYS A 32 -5.68 8.90 -0.89
C LYS A 32 -4.35 9.63 -0.97
N PHE A 33 -3.23 8.92 -1.13
CA PHE A 33 -1.92 9.55 -1.29
C PHE A 33 -1.77 10.27 -2.63
N VAL A 34 -2.31 9.69 -3.72
CA VAL A 34 -2.33 10.33 -5.05
C VAL A 34 -3.18 11.60 -5.00
N LYS A 35 -4.39 11.54 -4.44
CA LYS A 35 -5.29 12.69 -4.28
C LYS A 35 -4.62 13.88 -3.59
N LYS A 36 -3.79 13.64 -2.58
CA LYS A 36 -3.02 14.69 -1.88
C LYS A 36 -2.00 15.43 -2.76
N GLN A 37 -1.67 14.91 -3.94
CA GLN A 37 -0.76 15.55 -4.89
C GLN A 37 -1.49 16.38 -5.97
N LEU A 38 -2.83 16.38 -5.99
CA LEU A 38 -3.62 16.98 -7.07
C LEU A 38 -4.11 18.38 -6.70
N ASN A 39 -4.29 19.24 -7.71
CA ASN A 39 -4.84 20.59 -7.53
C ASN A 39 -6.33 20.57 -7.14
N ASP A 40 -7.11 19.62 -7.69
CA ASP A 40 -8.50 19.38 -7.33
C ASP A 40 -8.69 17.89 -6.96
N PRO A 41 -8.38 17.51 -5.70
CA PRO A 41 -8.44 16.12 -5.24
C PRO A 41 -9.83 15.48 -5.36
N SER A 42 -10.89 16.28 -5.25
CA SER A 42 -12.28 15.84 -5.32
C SER A 42 -12.72 15.45 -6.72
N SER A 43 -12.10 16.03 -7.76
CA SER A 43 -12.38 15.69 -9.16
C SER A 43 -11.76 14.37 -9.62
N ALA A 44 -10.94 13.72 -8.78
CA ALA A 44 -10.13 12.59 -9.20
C ALA A 44 -10.96 11.30 -9.32
N GLU A 45 -10.93 10.72 -10.52
CA GLU A 45 -11.57 9.46 -10.89
C GLU A 45 -10.48 8.42 -11.17
N PHE A 46 -10.53 7.28 -10.49
CA PHE A 46 -9.50 6.24 -10.58
C PHE A 46 -10.01 5.05 -11.39
N ASP A 47 -9.19 4.57 -12.32
CA ASP A 47 -9.39 3.28 -12.98
C ASP A 47 -8.90 2.17 -12.03
N PRO A 48 -9.43 0.93 -12.13
CA PRO A 48 -8.91 -0.20 -11.36
C PRO A 48 -7.39 -0.34 -11.53
N PRO A 49 -6.61 -0.33 -10.44
CA PRO A 49 -5.16 -0.40 -10.53
C PRO A 49 -4.66 -1.84 -10.67
N SER A 50 -3.37 -1.99 -10.94
CA SER A 50 -2.65 -3.24 -10.72
C SER A 50 -1.90 -3.14 -9.39
N THR A 51 -2.09 -4.12 -8.52
CA THR A 51 -1.47 -4.17 -7.21
C THR A 51 -0.53 -5.37 -7.11
N LEU A 52 0.64 -5.14 -6.51
CA LEU A 52 1.64 -6.16 -6.20
C LEU A 52 1.91 -6.13 -4.70
N ASP A 53 1.57 -7.22 -4.01
CA ASP A 53 2.00 -7.46 -2.63
C ASP A 53 3.48 -7.84 -2.61
N MET A 54 4.27 -7.05 -1.89
CA MET A 54 5.72 -7.24 -1.75
C MET A 54 6.09 -7.94 -0.43
N GLY A 55 5.10 -8.34 0.38
CA GLY A 55 5.30 -8.84 1.73
C GLY A 55 5.57 -7.73 2.75
N GLU A 56 5.68 -8.09 4.03
CA GLU A 56 5.99 -7.14 5.12
C GLU A 56 5.09 -5.89 5.16
N CYS A 57 3.80 -6.08 4.86
CA CYS A 57 2.80 -5.01 4.76
C CYS A 57 3.15 -3.90 3.76
N LYS A 58 3.88 -4.26 2.70
CA LYS A 58 4.34 -3.37 1.65
C LYS A 58 3.67 -3.72 0.32
N TYR A 59 3.18 -2.70 -0.38
CA TYR A 59 2.48 -2.85 -1.64
C TYR A 59 3.00 -1.86 -2.67
N GLN A 60 3.09 -2.32 -3.92
CA GLN A 60 3.30 -1.48 -5.09
C GLN A 60 2.01 -1.43 -5.90
N ILE A 61 1.50 -0.22 -6.15
CA ILE A 61 0.26 0.02 -6.87
C ILE A 61 0.57 0.88 -8.10
N VAL A 62 0.09 0.46 -9.27
CA VAL A 62 0.23 1.18 -10.52
C VAL A 62 -1.14 1.31 -11.17
N GLY A 63 -1.55 2.53 -11.49
CA GLY A 63 -2.89 2.78 -12.03
C GLY A 63 -2.96 4.03 -12.87
N HIS A 64 -4.17 4.34 -13.33
CA HIS A 64 -4.49 5.56 -14.05
C HIS A 64 -5.58 6.32 -13.29
N PHE A 65 -5.57 7.63 -13.45
CA PHE A 65 -6.64 8.48 -12.94
C PHE A 65 -6.90 9.64 -13.90
N ARG A 66 -8.08 10.22 -13.80
CA ARG A 66 -8.41 11.51 -14.41
C ARG A 66 -8.61 12.53 -13.29
N ALA A 67 -8.08 13.74 -13.45
CA ALA A 67 -8.34 14.82 -12.53
C ALA A 67 -8.32 16.18 -13.23
N ARG A 68 -8.96 17.17 -12.61
CA ARG A 68 -8.99 18.54 -13.09
C ARG A 68 -7.64 19.22 -12.85
N ASN A 69 -7.10 19.86 -13.89
CA ASN A 69 -5.92 20.70 -13.78
C ASN A 69 -6.28 22.14 -13.33
N GLY A 70 -5.26 22.99 -13.17
CA GLY A 70 -5.47 24.40 -12.77
C GLY A 70 -6.26 25.27 -13.77
N PHE A 71 -6.47 24.79 -14.99
CA PHE A 71 -7.23 25.47 -16.04
C PHE A 71 -8.65 24.92 -16.21
N GLY A 72 -9.08 24.01 -15.33
CA GLY A 72 -10.44 23.46 -15.33
C GLY A 72 -10.64 22.24 -16.23
N GLY A 73 -9.63 21.81 -16.99
CA GLY A 73 -9.70 20.66 -17.89
C GLY A 73 -9.38 19.33 -17.19
N MET A 74 -10.04 18.25 -17.61
CA MET A 74 -9.78 16.89 -17.11
C MET A 74 -8.63 16.24 -17.88
N ILE A 75 -7.54 15.90 -17.19
CA ILE A 75 -6.36 15.22 -17.74
C ILE A 75 -6.31 13.80 -17.23
N LYS A 76 -6.02 12.84 -18.12
CA LYS A 76 -5.70 11.45 -17.75
C LYS A 76 -4.21 11.33 -17.49
N SER A 77 -3.84 10.80 -16.33
CA SER A 77 -2.47 10.60 -15.89
C SER A 77 -2.28 9.17 -15.37
N ARG A 78 -1.02 8.75 -15.28
CA ARG A 78 -0.63 7.47 -14.68
C ARG A 78 0.05 7.72 -13.35
N TYR A 79 -0.16 6.84 -12.39
CA TYR A 79 0.60 6.84 -11.14
C TYR A 79 1.26 5.49 -10.88
N ALA A 80 2.37 5.55 -10.15
CA ALA A 80 3.00 4.40 -9.51
C ALA A 80 3.37 4.81 -8.08
N ILE A 81 2.96 4.01 -7.10
CA ILE A 81 3.15 4.31 -5.69
C ILE A 81 3.55 3.06 -4.93
N GLU A 82 4.50 3.23 -4.01
CA GLU A 82 4.89 2.23 -3.03
C GLU A 82 4.41 2.70 -1.65
N ILE A 83 3.65 1.85 -0.97
CA ILE A 83 3.15 2.12 0.38
C ILE A 83 3.52 1.00 1.33
N LYS A 84 3.73 1.34 2.60
CA LYS A 84 3.99 0.40 3.68
C LYS A 84 3.12 0.72 4.88
N TYR A 85 2.50 -0.29 5.46
CA TYR A 85 1.84 -0.14 6.74
C TYR A 85 2.85 -0.34 7.88
N ASN A 86 2.83 0.57 8.85
CA ASN A 86 3.62 0.50 10.06
C ASN A 86 2.72 -0.01 11.20
N ASN A 87 3.06 -1.17 11.77
CA ASN A 87 2.28 -1.81 12.84
C ASN A 87 2.40 -1.08 14.18
N GLU A 88 3.52 -0.41 14.45
CA GLU A 88 3.74 0.33 15.70
C GLU A 88 2.88 1.59 15.76
N THR A 89 2.87 2.35 14.66
CA THR A 89 2.08 3.59 14.57
C THR A 89 0.65 3.34 14.11
N ARG A 90 0.38 2.14 13.59
CA ARG A 90 -0.87 1.75 12.92
C ARG A 90 -1.23 2.65 11.74
N MET A 91 -0.23 3.18 11.04
CA MET A 91 -0.40 4.10 9.93
C MET A 91 0.16 3.56 8.63
N TRP A 92 -0.49 3.93 7.52
CA TRP A 92 0.07 3.77 6.19
C TRP A 92 1.03 4.91 5.87
N HIS A 93 2.17 4.56 5.29
CA HIS A 93 3.17 5.49 4.81
C HIS A 93 3.38 5.30 3.32
N LYS A 94 3.57 6.41 2.61
CA LYS A 94 4.00 6.41 1.21
C LYS A 94 5.51 6.46 1.17
N ASN A 95 6.13 5.41 0.65
CA ASN A 95 7.58 5.36 0.44
C ASN A 95 7.96 6.14 -0.82
N THR A 96 7.25 5.92 -1.91
CA THR A 96 7.51 6.59 -3.20
C THR A 96 6.20 6.83 -3.92
N ILE A 97 6.09 7.96 -4.63
CA ILE A 97 4.98 8.26 -5.54
C ILE A 97 5.53 8.92 -6.80
N LEU A 98 5.07 8.47 -7.94
CA LEU A 98 5.37 9.02 -9.25
C LEU A 98 4.05 9.24 -9.98
N ILE A 99 3.83 10.45 -10.48
CA ILE A 99 2.69 10.82 -11.32
C ILE A 99 3.25 11.30 -12.66
N LYS A 100 2.71 10.77 -13.75
CA LYS A 100 3.11 11.09 -15.13
C LYS A 100 1.90 11.45 -15.98
#